data_AF-A0A024TTJ5-F1
#
_entry.id   AF-A0A024TTJ5-F1
#
_cell.length_a   1.000
_cell.length_b   1.000
_cell.length_c   1.000
_cell.angle_alpha   90.00
_cell.angle_beta   90.00
_cell.angle_gamma   90.00
#
_symmetry.space_group_name_H-M   'P 1'
#
loop_
_entity.id
_entity.type
_entity.pdbx_description
1 polymer ?
#
loop_
_entity_poly.entity_id
_entity_poly.type
_entity_poly.pdbx_seq_one_letter_code
_entity_poly.pdbx_strand_id
1 'polypeptide(L)'
;MTVAKDACRAFFLEKVIPSIAVKWPKPDKSVVLQHDNARAHVTPMDAQLKAAFDEYGKKDWAFSFIPQPPNSPDTNISDLCFFVAIKSLQQK
;
A
#
# COMPACT_ATOMS: atom_id res chain seq x y z
N MET A 1 7.63 -13.56 12.75
CA MET A 1 7.58 -12.13 13.15
C MET A 1 6.27 -11.57 12.66
N THR A 2 5.37 -11.15 13.56
CA THR A 2 4.04 -10.68 13.18
C THR A 2 4.07 -9.17 13.05
N VAL A 3 3.75 -8.63 11.87
CA VAL A 3 3.55 -7.19 11.73
C VAL A 3 2.26 -6.82 12.44
N ALA A 4 2.32 -5.89 13.39
CA ALA A 4 1.13 -5.36 14.04
C ALA A 4 0.47 -4.29 13.15
N LYS A 5 -0.86 -4.14 13.27
CA LYS A 5 -1.63 -3.12 12.52
C LYS A 5 -1.07 -1.71 12.69
N ASP A 6 -0.61 -1.38 13.88
CA ASP A 6 0.00 -0.08 14.18
C ASP A 6 1.35 0.12 13.46
N ALA A 7 2.17 -0.93 13.38
CA ALA A 7 3.44 -0.87 12.66
C ALA A 7 3.22 -0.71 11.15
N CYS A 8 2.24 -1.42 10.60
CA CYS A 8 1.83 -1.27 9.20
C CYS A 8 1.36 0.17 8.93
N ARG A 9 0.50 0.71 9.81
CA ARG A 9 -0.02 2.08 9.71
C ARG A 9 1.08 3.13 9.76
N ALA A 10 1.97 3.04 10.75
CA ALA A 10 3.10 3.96 10.89
C ALA A 10 3.98 3.94 9.64
N PHE A 11 4.23 2.76 9.07
CA PHE A 11 5.00 2.64 7.84
C PHE A 11 4.35 3.34 6.65
N PHE A 12 3.03 3.23 6.48
CA PHE A 12 2.32 3.96 5.41
C PHE A 12 2.42 5.47 5.57
N LEU A 13 2.16 5.97 6.78
CA LEU A 13 2.12 7.39 7.10
C LEU A 13 3.50 8.05 7.02
N GLU A 14 4.52 7.38 7.57
CA GLU A 14 5.86 7.96 7.70
C GLU A 14 6.74 7.72 6.48
N LYS A 15 6.51 6.64 5.73
CA LYS A 15 7.42 6.20 4.66
C LYS A 15 6.74 6.17 3.30
N VAL A 16 5.64 5.44 3.16
CA VAL A 16 5.05 5.14 1.83
C VAL A 16 4.43 6.37 1.19
N ILE A 17 3.44 7.00 1.84
CA ILE A 17 2.71 8.15 1.26
C ILE A 17 3.66 9.32 0.96
N PRO A 18 4.57 9.73 1.87
CA PRO A 18 5.54 10.79 1.56
C PRO A 18 6.47 10.43 0.40
N SER A 19 6.94 9.18 0.34
CA SER A 19 7.84 8.74 -0.75
C SER A 19 7.13 8.74 -2.10
N ILE A 20 5.85 8.34 -2.14
CA ILE A 20 5.04 8.45 -3.35
C ILE A 20 4.97 9.91 -3.76
N ALA A 21 4.61 10.82 -2.86
CA ALA A 21 4.47 12.24 -3.20
C ALA A 21 5.74 12.88 -3.76
N VAL A 22 6.93 12.44 -3.31
CA VAL A 22 8.23 12.93 -3.79
C VAL A 22 8.64 12.29 -5.12
N LYS A 23 8.35 11.00 -5.31
CA LYS A 23 8.89 10.20 -6.43
C LYS A 23 7.88 9.98 -7.56
N TRP A 24 6.66 10.49 -7.42
CA TRP A 24 5.61 10.21 -8.39
C TRP A 24 5.95 10.79 -9.77
N PRO A 25 5.98 9.95 -10.81
CA PRO A 25 6.52 10.37 -12.11
C PRO A 25 5.48 11.04 -13.01
N LYS A 26 4.19 11.00 -12.63
CA LYS A 26 3.09 11.44 -13.49
C LYS A 26 2.48 12.77 -13.02
N PRO A 27 1.91 13.56 -13.94
CA PRO A 27 1.17 14.77 -13.57
C PRO A 27 -0.16 14.46 -12.88
N ASP A 28 -0.80 13.32 -13.18
CA ASP A 28 -1.99 12.86 -12.46
C ASP A 28 -1.58 12.36 -11.07
N LYS A 29 -2.12 12.97 -10.01
CA LYS A 29 -1.82 12.62 -8.61
C LYS A 29 -2.85 11.64 -8.05
N SER A 30 -3.33 10.70 -8.85
CA SER A 30 -4.28 9.68 -8.43
C SER A 30 -3.56 8.37 -8.16
N VAL A 31 -3.69 7.85 -6.95
CA VAL A 31 -2.97 6.67 -6.49
C VAL A 31 -3.94 5.73 -5.79
N VAL A 32 -4.02 4.50 -6.31
CA VAL A 32 -4.74 3.40 -5.68
C VAL A 32 -3.70 2.50 -5.01
N LEU A 33 -3.75 2.42 -3.70
CA LEU A 33 -2.91 1.50 -2.91
C LEU A 33 -3.64 0.17 -2.77
N GLN A 34 -3.06 -0.89 -3.33
CA GLN A 34 -3.55 -2.26 -3.17
C GLN A 34 -2.72 -2.99 -2.11
N HIS A 35 -3.39 -3.76 -1.25
CA HIS A 35 -2.75 -4.69 -0.31
C HIS A 35 -3.60 -5.97 -0.16
N ASP A 36 -3.03 -7.03 0.39
CA ASP A 36 -3.79 -8.24 0.77
C ASP A 36 -4.63 -8.00 2.04
N ASN A 37 -5.77 -8.66 2.13
CA ASN A 37 -6.72 -8.52 3.25
C ASN A 37 -6.28 -9.30 4.52
N ALA A 38 -4.99 -9.29 4.83
CA ALA A 38 -4.46 -9.92 6.04
C ALA A 38 -5.01 -9.20 7.29
N ARG A 39 -5.36 -9.96 8.34
CA ARG A 39 -5.96 -9.42 9.59
C ARG A 39 -5.08 -8.36 10.28
N ALA A 40 -3.76 -8.43 10.05
CA ALA A 40 -2.79 -7.47 10.56
C ALA A 40 -2.81 -6.12 9.84
N HIS A 41 -3.49 -6.00 8.70
CA HIS A 41 -3.35 -4.83 7.86
C HIS A 41 -4.37 -3.74 8.20
N VAL A 42 -3.99 -2.51 7.86
CA VAL A 42 -4.87 -1.34 7.88
C VAL A 42 -5.99 -1.53 6.87
N THR A 43 -7.20 -1.16 7.27
CA THR A 43 -8.38 -1.20 6.40
C THR A 43 -8.57 0.16 5.74
N PRO A 44 -9.30 0.27 4.62
CA PRO A 44 -9.72 1.57 4.08
C PRO A 44 -10.39 2.50 5.10
N MET A 45 -11.00 1.92 6.14
CA MET A 45 -11.66 2.64 7.23
C MET A 45 -10.71 3.10 8.36
N ASP A 46 -9.39 2.96 8.20
CA ASP A 46 -8.45 3.43 9.21
C ASP A 46 -8.43 4.97 9.27
N ALA A 47 -8.81 5.52 10.43
CA ALA A 47 -9.03 6.94 10.59
C ALA A 47 -7.76 7.78 10.38
N GLN A 48 -6.58 7.27 10.74
CA GLN A 48 -5.33 8.02 10.58
C GLN A 48 -4.90 8.04 9.11
N LEU A 49 -5.05 6.92 8.39
CA LEU A 49 -4.83 6.90 6.94
C LEU A 49 -5.78 7.81 6.20
N LYS A 50 -7.07 7.79 6.55
CA LYS A 50 -8.05 8.68 5.95
C LYS A 50 -7.69 10.14 6.18
N ALA A 51 -7.32 10.51 7.41
CA ALA A 51 -6.90 11.87 7.73
C ALA A 51 -5.67 12.30 6.90
N ALA A 52 -4.70 11.40 6.72
CA ALA A 52 -3.55 11.67 5.86
C ALA A 52 -3.96 11.84 4.40
N PHE A 53 -4.83 10.98 3.85
CA PHE A 53 -5.32 11.15 2.48
C PHE A 53 -6.06 12.47 2.30
N ASP A 54 -6.92 12.85 3.25
CA ASP A 54 -7.64 14.13 3.23
C ASP A 54 -6.66 15.32 3.28
N GLU A 55 -5.57 15.24 4.06
CA GLU A 55 -4.53 16.28 4.12
C GLU A 55 -3.77 16.41 2.79
N TYR A 56 -3.38 15.29 2.19
CA TYR A 56 -2.74 15.28 0.87
C TYR A 56 -3.71 15.73 -0.23
N GLY A 57 -5.02 15.50 -0.06
CA GLY A 57 -6.08 16.02 -0.94
C GLY A 57 -6.08 17.54 -1.06
N LYS A 58 -5.67 18.26 -0.01
CA LYS A 58 -5.48 19.73 -0.06
C LYS A 58 -4.33 20.15 -0.99
N LYS A 59 -3.50 19.20 -1.45
CA LYS A 59 -2.36 19.37 -2.37
C LYS A 59 -2.61 18.66 -3.71
N ASP A 60 -3.89 18.46 -4.05
CA ASP A 60 -4.40 17.83 -5.27
C ASP A 60 -4.08 16.34 -5.40
N TRP A 61 -3.84 15.62 -4.30
CA TRP A 61 -3.68 14.17 -4.32
C TRP A 61 -5.00 13.45 -4.15
N ALA A 62 -5.24 12.42 -4.96
CA ALA A 62 -6.34 11.48 -4.80
C ALA A 62 -5.78 10.11 -4.41
N PHE A 63 -5.55 9.91 -3.12
CA PHE A 63 -5.18 8.62 -2.56
C PHE A 63 -6.43 7.80 -2.24
N SER A 64 -6.40 6.51 -2.57
CA SER A 64 -7.41 5.54 -2.18
C SER A 64 -6.76 4.21 -1.82
N PHE A 65 -7.50 3.37 -1.09
CA PHE A 65 -7.02 2.09 -0.59
C PHE A 65 -8.00 0.99 -0.96
N ILE A 66 -7.53 -0.07 -1.60
CA ILE A 66 -8.36 -1.19 -2.05
C ILE A 66 -7.78 -2.51 -1.51
N PRO A 67 -8.55 -3.24 -0.68
CA PRO A 67 -8.16 -4.56 -0.25
C PRO A 67 -8.34 -5.56 -1.40
N GLN A 68 -7.42 -6.51 -1.47
CA GLN A 68 -7.53 -7.68 -2.33
C GLN A 68 -8.71 -8.57 -1.90
N PRO A 69 -9.40 -9.24 -2.84
CA PRO A 69 -10.33 -10.31 -2.50
C PRO A 69 -9.65 -11.41 -1.66
N PRO A 70 -10.34 -12.00 -0.65
CA PRO A 70 -9.76 -13.05 0.17
C PRO A 70 -9.25 -14.23 -0.66
N ASN A 71 -8.10 -14.81 -0.25
CA ASN A 71 -7.49 -16.01 -0.87
C ASN A 71 -7.25 -15.91 -2.39
N SER A 72 -7.01 -14.71 -2.93
CA SER A 72 -6.89 -14.49 -4.38
C SER A 72 -5.49 -13.98 -4.80
N PRO A 73 -4.39 -14.73 -4.53
CA PRO A 73 -3.02 -14.26 -4.72
C PRO A 73 -2.70 -13.85 -6.18
N ASP A 74 -3.44 -14.38 -7.15
CA ASP A 74 -3.39 -14.04 -8.56
C ASP A 74 -3.80 -12.59 -8.88
N THR A 75 -4.48 -11.93 -7.94
CA THR A 75 -4.93 -10.54 -8.09
C THR A 75 -3.94 -9.50 -7.56
N ASN A 76 -2.79 -9.91 -7.01
CA ASN A 76 -1.73 -9.01 -6.52
C ASN A 76 -0.42 -9.24 -7.29
N ILE A 77 0.05 -8.21 -7.98
CA ILE A 77 1.29 -8.26 -8.77
C ILE A 77 2.52 -8.61 -7.93
N SER A 78 2.51 -8.28 -6.63
CA SER A 78 3.61 -8.59 -5.72
C SER A 78 3.74 -10.11 -5.53
N ASP A 79 2.62 -10.80 -5.34
CA ASP A 79 2.59 -12.25 -5.17
C ASP A 79 2.76 -12.98 -6.50
N LEU A 80 2.13 -12.48 -7.56
CA LEU A 80 2.15 -13.11 -8.87
C LEU A 80 3.53 -13.05 -9.55
N CYS A 81 4.19 -11.89 -9.48
CA CYS A 81 5.41 -11.64 -10.28
C CYS A 81 6.61 -11.27 -9.41
N PHE A 82 6.48 -10.28 -8.52
CA PHE A 82 7.64 -9.67 -7.87
C PHE A 82 8.35 -10.63 -6.91
N PHE A 83 7.62 -11.25 -5.99
CA PHE A 83 8.19 -12.20 -5.04
C PHE A 83 8.59 -13.51 -5.74
N VAL A 84 7.90 -13.92 -6.80
CA VAL A 84 8.32 -15.05 -7.64
C VAL A 84 9.68 -14.77 -8.28
N ALA A 85 9.87 -13.58 -8.86
CA ALA A 85 11.14 -13.18 -9.44
C ALA A 85 12.27 -13.15 -8.40
N ILE A 86 12.04 -12.58 -7.22
CA ILE A 86 13.04 -12.57 -6.13
C ILE A 86 13.40 -14.00 -5.69
N LYS A 87 12.40 -14.88 -5.51
CA LYS A 87 12.66 -16.28 -5.15
C LYS A 87 13.51 -16.99 -6.20
N SER A 88 13.24 -16.76 -7.48
CA SER A 88 14.03 -17.36 -8.57
C SER A 88 15.51 -16.94 -8.53
N LEU A 89 15.81 -15.73 -8.08
CA LEU A 89 17.19 -15.25 -7.91
C LEU A 89 17.90 -15.83 -6.68
N GLN A 90 17.12 -16.25 -5.67
CA GLN A 90 17.64 -16.81 -4.42
C GLN A 90 17.80 -18.34 -4.48
N GLN A 91 17.03 -19.02 -5.34
CA GLN A 91 17.17 -20.44 -5.60
C GLN A 91 18.25 -20.67 -6.66
N LYS A 92 19.50 -20.76 -6.18
CA LYS A 92 20.61 -21.39 -6.90
C LYS A 92 20.83 -22.78 -6.35
#